data_AF-A0A661V930-F1
#
_entry.id   AF-A0A661V930-F1
#
_cell.length_a   1.000
_cell.length_b   1.000
_cell.length_c   1.000
_cell.angle_alpha   90.00
_cell.angle_beta   90.00
_cell.angle_gamma   90.00
#
_symmetry.space_group_name_H-M   'P 1'
#
loop_
_entity.id
_entity.type
_entity.pdbx_description
1 polymer ?
#
loop_
_entity_poly.entity_id
_entity_poly.type
_entity_poly.pdbx_seq_one_letter_code
_entity_poly.pdbx_strand_id
1 'polypeptide(L)'
;MAERTQADANDKHLPSPACPDVLDPAALKNLRQLAAGDVGLLTQLIDTFLEDAPQLLAEIRRAVEDEDAPALHRAAHTLKSNSAEFGATALSDLCRELETMAQANALDEAADRLAQAESESEKATGALKVMRYSL
;
A
#
# COMPACT_ATOMS: atom_id res chain seq x y z
N MET A 1 -23.66 19.79 -24.27
CA MET A 1 -22.46 19.99 -23.44
C MET A 1 -21.91 18.60 -23.12
N ALA A 2 -20.72 18.29 -23.65
CA ALA A 2 -19.85 17.09 -23.58
C ALA A 2 -20.45 15.81 -22.93
N GLU A 3 -20.76 14.72 -23.66
CA GLU A 3 -19.87 13.72 -24.29
C GLU A 3 -18.78 13.08 -23.38
N ARG A 4 -19.09 11.83 -22.96
CA ARG A 4 -18.25 10.62 -23.02
C ARG A 4 -16.91 10.60 -22.26
N THR A 5 -16.81 9.74 -21.25
CA THR A 5 -16.21 8.38 -21.39
C THR A 5 -16.08 7.75 -20.01
N GLN A 6 -16.99 6.83 -19.72
CA GLN A 6 -16.83 5.83 -18.67
C GLN A 6 -16.11 4.65 -19.35
N ALA A 7 -14.79 4.59 -19.18
CA ALA A 7 -13.95 3.54 -19.72
C ALA A 7 -13.62 2.52 -18.62
N ASP A 8 -14.11 1.31 -18.86
CA ASP A 8 -13.49 0.03 -18.53
C ASP A 8 -13.20 -0.29 -17.06
N ALA A 9 -14.27 -0.67 -16.38
CA ALA A 9 -14.23 -1.68 -15.33
C ALA A 9 -14.02 -3.07 -15.95
N ASN A 10 -12.78 -3.44 -16.29
CA ASN A 10 -12.42 -4.86 -16.46
C ASN A 10 -10.90 -5.09 -16.40
N ASP A 11 -10.37 -5.41 -15.21
CA ASP A 11 -9.37 -6.47 -15.13
C ASP A 11 -9.62 -7.30 -13.86
N LYS A 12 -9.85 -8.59 -14.09
CA LYS A 12 -10.23 -9.57 -13.07
C LYS A 12 -8.95 -10.05 -12.39
N HIS A 13 -8.53 -9.39 -11.32
CA HIS A 13 -7.59 -10.03 -10.40
C HIS A 13 -8.36 -10.96 -9.45
N LEU A 14 -8.58 -12.20 -9.88
CA LEU A 14 -8.96 -13.29 -8.98
C LEU A 14 -7.73 -13.60 -8.10
N PRO A 15 -7.82 -13.50 -6.77
CA PRO A 15 -6.70 -13.92 -5.92
C PRO A 15 -6.58 -15.45 -5.97
N SER A 16 -5.48 -15.93 -6.54
CA SER A 16 -5.10 -17.35 -6.50
C SER A 16 -4.58 -17.70 -5.09
N PRO A 17 -5.04 -18.78 -4.44
CA PRO A 17 -4.57 -19.18 -3.13
C PRO A 17 -3.36 -20.11 -3.28
N ALA A 18 -2.17 -19.56 -3.45
CA ALA A 18 -0.91 -20.27 -3.31
C ALA A 18 0.21 -19.25 -3.05
N CYS A 19 0.54 -19.03 -1.78
CA CYS A 19 1.55 -18.06 -1.29
C CYS A 19 1.58 -16.75 -2.10
N PRO A 20 0.86 -15.69 -1.69
CA PRO A 20 0.93 -14.45 -2.42
C PRO A 20 2.39 -14.01 -2.43
N ASP A 21 2.97 -13.91 -3.63
CA ASP A 21 4.14 -13.08 -3.82
C ASP A 21 3.80 -11.75 -3.17
N VAL A 22 4.56 -11.40 -2.13
CA VAL A 22 4.26 -10.26 -1.24
C VAL A 22 4.06 -8.96 -2.03
N LEU A 23 4.66 -8.89 -3.22
CA LEU A 23 4.56 -7.81 -4.18
C LEU A 23 4.07 -8.36 -5.52
N ASP A 24 3.08 -7.70 -6.13
CA ASP A 24 2.58 -8.04 -7.46
C ASP A 24 3.68 -7.86 -8.54
N PRO A 25 4.07 -8.92 -9.25
CA PRO A 25 5.05 -8.84 -10.33
C PRO A 25 4.68 -7.86 -11.45
N ALA A 26 3.39 -7.66 -11.73
CA ALA A 26 2.92 -6.72 -12.73
C ALA A 26 3.18 -5.27 -12.30
N ALA A 27 2.91 -4.94 -11.02
CA ALA A 27 3.22 -3.63 -10.45
C ALA A 27 4.74 -3.37 -10.46
N LEU A 28 5.56 -4.36 -10.08
CA LEU A 28 7.02 -4.24 -10.14
C LEU A 28 7.53 -4.01 -11.56
N LYS A 29 6.92 -4.66 -12.57
CA LYS A 29 7.24 -4.41 -13.98
C LYS A 29 6.89 -2.97 -14.38
N ASN A 30 5.72 -2.47 -13.97
CA ASN A 30 5.31 -1.09 -14.23
C ASN A 30 6.26 -0.09 -13.55
N LEU A 31 6.66 -0.36 -12.30
CA LEU A 31 7.62 0.46 -11.56
C LEU A 31 8.98 0.55 -12.28
N ARG A 32 9.49 -0.57 -12.81
CA ARG A 32 10.71 -0.60 -13.65
C ARG A 32 10.55 0.19 -14.95
N GLN A 33 9.36 0.16 -15.56
CA GLN A 33 9.06 0.94 -16.76
C GLN A 33 8.96 2.43 -16.46
N LEU A 34 8.39 2.81 -15.31
CA LEU A 34 8.34 4.19 -14.83
C LEU A 34 9.75 4.75 -14.60
N ALA A 35 10.63 3.91 -14.05
CA ALA A 35 12.05 4.23 -13.93
C ALA A 35 12.78 4.24 -15.29
N ALA A 36 12.11 3.91 -16.40
CA ALA A 36 12.70 3.77 -17.74
C ALA A 36 13.93 2.83 -17.77
N GLY A 37 13.98 1.84 -16.87
CA GLY A 37 15.15 0.97 -16.68
C GLY A 37 16.33 1.60 -15.96
N ASP A 38 16.22 2.84 -15.47
CA ASP A 38 17.21 3.49 -14.62
C ASP A 38 17.19 2.85 -13.22
N VAL A 39 18.27 2.10 -12.94
CA VAL A 39 18.46 1.40 -11.67
C VAL A 39 18.59 2.36 -10.49
N GLY A 40 19.17 3.55 -10.70
CA GLY A 40 19.30 4.57 -9.68
C GLY A 40 17.95 5.14 -9.28
N LEU A 41 17.11 5.48 -10.26
CA LEU A 41 15.75 5.96 -10.01
C LEU A 41 14.89 4.88 -9.34
N LEU A 42 14.97 3.62 -9.79
CA LEU A 42 14.27 2.51 -9.16
C LEU A 42 14.71 2.31 -7.69
N THR A 43 16.01 2.43 -7.42
CA THR A 43 16.55 2.36 -6.05
C THR A 43 16.00 3.48 -5.19
N GLN A 44 15.94 4.71 -5.70
CA GLN A 44 15.36 5.85 -5.00
C GLN A 44 13.88 5.63 -4.66
N LEU A 45 13.08 5.12 -5.61
CA LEU A 45 11.67 4.81 -5.35
C LEU A 45 11.52 3.78 -4.24
N ILE A 46 12.31 2.70 -4.26
CA ILE A 46 12.33 1.70 -3.20
C ILE A 46 12.71 2.33 -1.86
N ASP A 47 13.78 3.14 -1.84
CA ASP A 47 14.25 3.78 -0.61
C ASP A 47 13.18 4.71 -0.01
N THR A 48 12.48 5.50 -0.84
CA THR A 48 11.34 6.31 -0.41
C THR A 48 10.25 5.45 0.25
N PHE A 49 9.85 4.33 -0.34
CA PHE A 49 8.86 3.44 0.27
C PHE A 49 9.34 2.88 1.62
N LEU A 50 10.61 2.46 1.69
CA LEU A 50 11.21 1.91 2.90
C LEU A 50 11.30 2.94 4.05
N GLU A 51 11.36 4.23 3.72
CA GLU A 51 11.35 5.34 4.68
C GLU A 51 9.92 5.76 5.08
N ASP A 52 9.02 5.88 4.11
CA ASP A 52 7.66 6.40 4.32
C ASP A 52 6.74 5.39 5.01
N ALA A 53 6.78 4.11 4.62
CA ALA A 53 5.90 3.08 5.15
C ALA A 53 5.91 2.97 6.69
N PRO A 54 7.06 2.89 7.38
CA PRO A 54 7.08 2.84 8.84
C PRO A 54 6.61 4.14 9.50
N GLN A 55 6.84 5.30 8.88
CA GLN A 55 6.37 6.58 9.40
C GLN A 55 4.83 6.66 9.34
N LEU A 56 4.26 6.30 8.19
CA LEU A 56 2.81 6.27 8.01
C LEU A 56 2.12 5.26 8.92
N LEU A 57 2.72 4.07 9.14
CA LEU A 57 2.19 3.12 10.12
C LEU A 57 2.20 3.66 11.54
N ALA A 58 3.25 4.39 11.93
CA ALA A 58 3.29 5.04 13.24
C ALA A 58 2.21 6.14 13.38
N GLU A 59 1.92 6.88 12.31
CA GLU A 59 0.82 7.85 12.28
C GLU A 59 -0.55 7.17 12.39
N ILE A 60 -0.77 6.08 11.64
CA ILE A 60 -2.00 5.26 11.73
C ILE A 60 -2.17 4.76 13.16
N ARG A 61 -1.10 4.23 13.78
CA ARG A 61 -1.13 3.75 15.16
C ARG A 61 -1.59 4.81 16.15
N ARG A 62 -0.98 6.00 16.08
CA ARG A 62 -1.38 7.13 16.94
C ARG A 62 -2.83 7.53 16.71
N ALA A 63 -3.26 7.58 15.45
CA ALA A 63 -4.63 7.93 15.13
C ALA A 63 -5.65 6.90 15.64
N VAL A 64 -5.30 5.61 15.67
CA VAL A 64 -6.12 4.57 16.31
C VAL A 64 -6.15 4.73 17.83
N GLU A 65 -4.99 4.97 18.46
CA GLU A 65 -4.88 5.17 19.92
C GLU A 65 -5.63 6.42 20.41
N ASP A 66 -5.60 7.50 19.63
CA ASP A 66 -6.24 8.78 19.93
C ASP A 66 -7.70 8.85 19.43
N GLU A 67 -8.21 7.79 18.80
CA GLU A 67 -9.52 7.75 18.12
C GLU A 67 -9.72 8.89 17.08
N ASP A 68 -8.64 9.40 16.47
CA ASP A 68 -8.65 10.47 15.47
C ASP A 68 -8.95 9.91 14.08
N ALA A 69 -10.23 9.73 13.79
CA ALA A 69 -10.71 9.26 12.48
C ALA A 69 -10.18 10.11 11.29
N PRO A 70 -10.18 11.46 11.32
CA PRO A 70 -9.56 12.25 10.26
C PRO A 70 -8.08 11.96 10.03
N ALA A 71 -7.27 11.80 11.09
CA ALA A 71 -5.85 11.45 10.97
C ALA A 71 -5.67 10.04 10.43
N LEU A 72 -6.45 9.07 10.94
CA LEU A 72 -6.43 7.69 10.49
C LEU A 72 -6.72 7.60 8.99
N HIS A 73 -7.78 8.26 8.53
CA HIS A 73 -8.14 8.28 7.12
C HIS A 73 -7.01 8.81 6.24
N ARG A 74 -6.38 9.94 6.62
CA ARG A 74 -5.30 10.54 5.82
C ARG A 74 -4.07 9.64 5.74
N ALA A 75 -3.61 9.12 6.88
CA ALA A 75 -2.42 8.28 6.92
C ALA A 75 -2.64 6.95 6.19
N ALA A 76 -3.79 6.30 6.40
CA ALA A 76 -4.17 5.08 5.69
C ALA A 76 -4.32 5.32 4.18
N HIS A 77 -4.91 6.44 3.75
CA HIS A 77 -5.04 6.80 2.34
C HIS A 77 -3.70 6.94 1.62
N THR A 78 -2.75 7.62 2.26
CA THR A 78 -1.39 7.78 1.74
C THR A 78 -0.69 6.42 1.65
N LEU A 79 -0.72 5.63 2.74
CA LEU A 79 -0.07 4.33 2.76
C LEU A 79 -0.68 3.33 1.76
N LYS A 80 -2.01 3.37 1.56
CA LYS A 80 -2.69 2.57 0.53
C LYS A 80 -2.11 2.84 -0.86
N SER A 81 -2.06 4.11 -1.24
CA SER A 81 -1.61 4.51 -2.58
C SER A 81 -0.15 4.14 -2.80
N ASN A 82 0.69 4.41 -1.79
CA ASN A 82 2.10 4.02 -1.80
C ASN A 82 2.24 2.50 -1.95
N SER A 83 1.51 1.72 -1.15
CA SER A 83 1.54 0.24 -1.21
C SER A 83 1.09 -0.32 -2.56
N ALA A 84 0.06 0.29 -3.16
CA ALA A 84 -0.44 -0.13 -4.47
C ALA A 84 0.61 0.08 -5.59
N GLU A 85 1.40 1.15 -5.53
CA GLU A 85 2.44 1.46 -6.52
C GLU A 85 3.55 0.39 -6.55
N PHE A 86 3.87 -0.21 -5.40
CA PHE A 86 4.84 -1.30 -5.28
C PHE A 86 4.22 -2.70 -5.39
N GLY A 87 2.91 -2.79 -5.61
CA GLY A 87 2.20 -4.07 -5.70
C GLY A 87 2.01 -4.78 -4.36
N ALA A 88 2.18 -4.08 -3.24
CA ALA A 88 1.88 -4.61 -1.90
C ALA A 88 0.36 -4.63 -1.67
N THR A 89 -0.34 -5.46 -2.43
CA THR A 89 -1.81 -5.48 -2.52
C THR A 89 -2.48 -5.77 -1.18
N ALA A 90 -1.95 -6.71 -0.40
CA ALA A 90 -2.48 -7.03 0.92
C ALA A 90 -2.41 -5.84 1.88
N LEU A 91 -1.28 -5.12 1.91
CA LEU A 91 -1.13 -3.90 2.69
C LEU A 91 -2.08 -2.78 2.21
N SER A 92 -2.20 -2.62 0.89
CA SER A 92 -3.12 -1.65 0.28
C SER A 92 -4.58 -1.93 0.67
N ASP A 93 -5.01 -3.19 0.64
CA ASP A 93 -6.35 -3.61 1.01
C ASP A 93 -6.65 -3.34 2.49
N LEU A 94 -5.71 -3.64 3.40
CA LEU A 94 -5.84 -3.33 4.83
C LEU A 94 -5.91 -1.83 5.10
N CYS A 95 -5.12 -1.03 4.39
CA CYS A 95 -5.21 0.43 4.49
C CYS A 95 -6.57 0.96 4.00
N ARG A 96 -7.15 0.36 2.96
CA ARG A 96 -8.52 0.68 2.50
C ARG A 96 -9.58 0.34 3.56
N GLU A 97 -9.42 -0.76 4.28
CA GLU A 97 -10.31 -1.12 5.39
C GLU A 97 -10.22 -0.07 6.51
N LEU A 98 -9.01 0.34 6.90
CA LEU A 98 -8.78 1.40 7.89
C LEU A 98 -9.37 2.76 7.45
N GLU A 99 -9.23 3.14 6.17
CA GLU A 99 -9.89 4.32 5.61
C GLU A 99 -11.41 4.24 5.75
N THR A 100 -11.99 3.07 5.48
CA THR A 100 -13.44 2.85 5.53
C THR A 100 -13.96 2.93 6.97
N MET A 101 -13.24 2.33 7.92
CA MET A 101 -13.52 2.42 9.36
C MET A 101 -13.49 3.88 9.85
N ALA A 102 -12.47 4.63 9.43
CA ALA A 102 -12.33 6.05 9.74
C ALA A 102 -13.49 6.89 9.18
N GLN A 103 -13.89 6.67 7.93
CA GLN A 103 -15.03 7.36 7.33
C GLN A 103 -16.35 7.06 8.07
N ALA A 104 -16.51 5.82 8.53
CA ALA A 104 -17.68 5.39 9.30
C ALA A 104 -17.64 5.83 10.77
N ASN A 105 -16.51 6.37 11.26
CA ASN A 105 -16.23 6.61 12.69
C ASN A 105 -16.48 5.35 13.55
N ALA A 106 -16.11 4.18 13.02
CA ALA A 106 -16.25 2.88 13.69
C ALA A 106 -14.86 2.25 13.82
N LEU A 107 -14.16 2.58 14.91
CA LEU A 107 -12.74 2.25 15.10
C LEU A 107 -12.50 1.01 15.99
N ASP A 108 -13.56 0.32 16.41
CA ASP A 108 -13.47 -0.81 17.35
C ASP A 108 -12.52 -1.92 16.88
N GLU A 109 -12.48 -2.18 15.56
CA GLU A 109 -11.61 -3.19 14.93
C GLU A 109 -10.32 -2.60 14.32
N ALA A 110 -10.11 -1.28 14.42
CA ALA A 110 -9.00 -0.61 13.73
C ALA A 110 -7.62 -1.08 14.26
N ALA A 111 -7.52 -1.41 15.55
CA ALA A 111 -6.30 -1.96 16.14
C ALA A 111 -5.91 -3.32 15.54
N ASP A 112 -6.90 -4.21 15.31
CA ASP A 112 -6.66 -5.53 14.72
C ASP A 112 -6.23 -5.42 13.25
N ARG A 113 -6.86 -4.51 12.50
CA ARG A 113 -6.48 -4.22 11.11
C ARG A 113 -5.11 -3.57 11.01
N LEU A 114 -4.77 -2.69 11.95
CA LEU A 114 -3.44 -2.11 12.03
C LEU A 114 -2.38 -3.18 12.29
N ALA A 115 -2.59 -4.10 13.23
CA ALA A 115 -1.65 -5.18 13.49
C ALA A 115 -1.41 -6.07 12.25
N GLN A 116 -2.46 -6.33 11.47
CA GLN A 116 -2.36 -7.02 10.18
C GLN A 116 -1.56 -6.18 9.16
N ALA A 117 -1.81 -4.87 9.07
CA ALA A 117 -1.12 -3.97 8.16
C ALA A 117 0.38 -3.88 8.48
N GLU A 118 0.74 -3.84 9.76
CA GLU A 118 2.13 -3.86 10.21
C GLU A 118 2.86 -5.13 9.74
N SER A 119 2.24 -6.30 9.93
CA SER A 119 2.78 -7.57 9.42
C SER A 119 2.94 -7.59 7.90
N GLU A 120 1.95 -7.11 7.13
CA GLU A 120 2.07 -7.05 5.67
C GLU A 120 3.12 -6.04 5.20
N SER A 121 3.30 -4.93 5.92
CA SER A 121 4.36 -3.96 5.63
C SER A 121 5.75 -4.52 5.91
N GLU A 122 5.93 -5.28 6.99
CA GLU A 122 7.21 -5.98 7.25
C GLU A 122 7.56 -6.94 6.12
N LYS A 123 6.59 -7.70 5.61
CA LYS A 123 6.78 -8.57 4.45
C LYS A 123 7.15 -7.74 3.22
N ALA A 124 6.39 -6.69 2.90
CA ALA A 124 6.60 -5.85 1.72
C ALA A 124 7.98 -5.18 1.73
N THR A 125 8.34 -4.55 2.84
CA THR A 125 9.65 -3.93 3.03
C THR A 125 10.79 -4.96 2.96
N GLY A 126 10.58 -6.19 3.48
CA GLY A 126 11.51 -7.30 3.34
C GLY A 126 11.76 -7.69 1.88
N ALA A 127 10.68 -7.87 1.10
CA ALA A 127 10.76 -8.20 -0.32
C ALA A 127 11.44 -7.08 -1.14
N LEU A 128 11.12 -5.82 -0.87
CA LEU A 128 11.75 -4.67 -1.53
C LEU A 128 13.24 -4.53 -1.21
N LYS A 129 13.66 -4.81 0.03
CA LYS A 129 15.08 -4.85 0.40
C LYS A 129 15.84 -5.92 -0.41
N VAL A 130 15.29 -7.13 -0.55
CA VAL A 130 15.90 -8.19 -1.36
C VAL A 130 16.03 -7.77 -2.82
N MET A 131 14.99 -7.13 -3.37
CA MET A 131 15.03 -6.59 -4.73
C MET A 131 16.13 -5.54 -4.88
N ARG A 132 16.23 -4.58 -3.94
CA ARG A 132 17.26 -3.55 -3.94
C ARG A 132 18.68 -4.10 -3.93
N TYR A 133 18.94 -5.18 -3.18
CA TYR A 133 20.26 -5.84 -3.17
C TYR A 133 20.61 -6.56 -4.49
N SER A 134 19.61 -6.80 -5.35
CA SER A 134 19.77 -7.51 -6.63
C SER A 134 19.81 -6.57 -7.85
N LEU A 135 19.74 -5.25 -7.62
CA LEU A 135 19.83 -4.19 -8.61
C LEU A 135 21.29 -3.76 -8.84
#